data_AF-A0A367KCH1-F1
#
_entry.id   AF-A0A367KCH1-F1
#
_cell.length_a   1.000
_cell.length_b   1.000
_cell.length_c   1.000
_cell.angle_alpha   90.00
_cell.angle_beta   90.00
_cell.angle_gamma   90.00
#
_symmetry.space_group_name_H-M   'P 1'
#
loop_
_entity.id
_entity.type
_entity.pdbx_description
1 polymer ?
#
loop_
_entity_poly.entity_id
_entity_poly.type
_entity_poly.pdbx_seq_one_letter_code
_entity_poly.pdbx_strand_id
1 'polypeptide(L)'
;YGFYDECKRRLSAKMWRAFVDVFNTLPIAALVAGKIFCVHGGLSPSLHSMDDIRNIQRPTDVPDYGLLNDLLWSDPADIDGDWEDNERGVSYVFGKKIINEFQAKFDLDLVCRAHMVVEDGYEFFGNRSLVTIFSAPNYCGEFDNFGAIMSVNEELLCSFELLTPADHPLAKERLKQNKPNNNKP
;
A
#
# COMPACT_ATOMS: atom_id res chain seq x y z
N TYR A 1 11.43 3.81 -10.86
CA TYR A 1 12.22 4.97 -10.38
C TYR A 1 12.50 5.91 -11.55
N GLY A 2 12.05 7.17 -11.50
CA GLY A 2 12.15 8.11 -12.64
C GLY A 2 11.59 9.50 -12.39
N PHE A 3 11.01 9.74 -11.21
CA PHE A 3 10.41 11.02 -10.82
C PHE A 3 11.41 12.19 -10.82
N TYR A 4 12.68 11.95 -10.46
CA TYR A 4 13.74 12.97 -10.56
C TYR A 4 13.95 13.43 -12.01
N ASP A 5 14.13 12.50 -12.94
CA ASP A 5 14.37 12.82 -14.34
C ASP A 5 13.17 13.51 -14.97
N GLU A 6 11.95 13.09 -14.60
CA GLU A 6 10.73 13.77 -15.02
C GLU A 6 10.66 15.21 -14.50
N CYS A 7 10.91 15.42 -13.20
CA CYS A 7 10.95 16.75 -12.60
C CYS A 7 12.03 17.63 -13.27
N LYS A 8 13.22 17.07 -13.49
CA LYS A 8 14.33 17.79 -14.14
C LYS A 8 13.99 18.16 -15.57
N ARG A 9 13.34 17.26 -16.33
CA ARG A 9 12.97 17.46 -17.73
C ARG A 9 11.80 18.43 -17.90
N ARG A 10 10.77 18.35 -17.06
CA ARG A 10 9.52 19.12 -17.20
C ARG A 10 9.53 20.43 -16.41
N LEU A 11 10.30 20.50 -15.33
CA LEU A 11 10.33 21.62 -14.39
C LEU A 11 11.80 22.02 -14.10
N SER A 12 12.35 21.61 -12.96
CA SER A 12 13.76 21.82 -12.62
C SER A 12 14.22 20.88 -11.51
N ALA A 13 15.54 20.69 -11.38
CA ALA A 13 16.13 19.96 -10.25
C ALA A 13 15.83 20.62 -8.89
N LYS A 14 15.60 21.94 -8.86
CA LYS A 14 15.16 22.64 -7.64
C LYS A 14 13.75 22.23 -7.23
N MET A 15 12.85 22.05 -8.20
CA MET A 15 11.49 21.60 -7.92
C MET A 15 11.45 20.17 -7.38
N TRP A 16 12.29 19.28 -7.90
CA TRP A 16 12.42 17.93 -7.33
C TRP A 16 12.80 17.98 -5.84
N ARG A 17 13.77 18.82 -5.45
CA ARG A 17 14.11 19.00 -4.03
C ARG A 17 12.92 19.47 -3.20
N ALA A 18 12.12 20.39 -3.71
CA ALA A 18 10.91 20.82 -3.02
C ALA A 18 9.87 19.69 -2.86
N PHE A 19 9.76 18.78 -3.83
CA PHE A 19 8.95 17.56 -3.66
C PHE A 19 9.52 16.64 -2.59
N VAL A 20 10.84 16.43 -2.56
CA VAL A 20 11.50 15.63 -1.50
C VAL A 20 11.27 16.26 -0.13
N ASP A 21 11.36 17.58 0.00
CA ASP A 21 11.06 18.29 1.25
C ASP A 21 9.62 18.00 1.71
N VAL A 22 8.66 17.91 0.79
CA VAL A 22 7.27 17.50 1.10
C VAL A 22 7.18 16.02 1.45
N PHE A 23 7.81 15.13 0.68
CA PHE A 23 7.78 13.68 0.92
C PHE A 23 8.31 13.34 2.32
N ASN A 24 9.37 14.02 2.75
CA ASN A 24 9.96 13.85 4.08
C ASN A 24 9.02 14.27 5.23
N THR A 25 7.90 14.94 4.94
CA THR A 25 6.88 15.33 5.94
C THR A 25 5.65 14.42 5.95
N LEU A 26 5.52 13.48 5.00
CA LEU A 26 4.34 12.63 4.88
C LEU A 26 4.10 11.81 6.18
N PRO A 27 2.83 11.53 6.52
CA PRO A 27 2.52 10.57 7.58
C PRO A 27 2.94 9.15 7.16
N ILE A 28 3.35 8.34 8.12
CA ILE A 28 3.91 7.00 7.86
C ILE A 28 2.84 5.90 7.89
N ALA A 29 1.87 6.03 8.80
CA ALA A 29 0.77 5.09 8.97
C ALA A 29 -0.51 5.82 9.36
N ALA A 30 -1.64 5.15 9.21
CA ALA A 30 -2.94 5.63 9.65
C ALA A 30 -3.69 4.54 10.41
N LEU A 31 -4.63 4.95 11.26
CA LEU A 31 -5.50 4.05 12.01
C LEU A 31 -6.95 4.44 11.74
N VAL A 32 -7.69 3.57 11.05
CA VAL A 32 -9.10 3.80 10.71
C VAL A 32 -9.97 3.18 11.79
N ALA A 33 -10.83 4.01 12.39
CA ALA A 33 -11.78 3.64 13.45
C ALA A 33 -11.17 2.86 14.63
N GLY A 34 -9.85 3.00 14.88
CA GLY A 34 -9.16 2.24 15.91
C GLY A 34 -8.98 0.76 15.62
N LYS A 35 -9.37 0.27 14.43
CA LYS A 35 -9.43 -1.18 14.10
C LYS A 35 -8.63 -1.59 12.88
N ILE A 36 -8.39 -0.68 11.93
CA ILE A 36 -7.63 -0.99 10.71
C ILE A 36 -6.33 -0.20 10.72
N PHE A 37 -5.20 -0.90 10.82
CA PHE A 37 -3.89 -0.30 10.71
C PHE A 37 -3.46 -0.23 9.25
N CYS A 38 -3.25 0.98 8.74
CA CYS A 38 -2.88 1.24 7.35
C CYS A 38 -1.43 1.69 7.25
N VAL A 39 -0.65 1.04 6.39
CA VAL A 39 0.77 1.34 6.18
C VAL A 39 1.17 0.99 4.74
N HIS A 40 2.23 1.58 4.18
CA HIS A 40 2.64 1.24 2.81
C HIS A 40 3.23 -0.18 2.71
N GLY A 41 4.30 -0.42 3.46
CA GLY A 41 5.02 -1.68 3.54
C GLY A 41 4.30 -2.64 4.48
N GLY A 42 4.72 -2.70 5.74
CA GLY A 42 4.16 -3.69 6.65
C GLY A 42 4.52 -3.42 8.10
N LEU A 43 4.81 -4.48 8.83
CA LEU A 43 5.12 -4.43 10.25
C LEU A 43 6.63 -4.29 10.46
N SER A 44 7.05 -3.95 11.68
CA SER A 44 8.47 -3.88 12.04
C SER A 44 8.75 -4.70 13.31
N PRO A 45 9.88 -5.42 13.39
CA PRO A 45 10.34 -6.01 14.65
C PRO A 45 10.65 -4.96 15.72
N SER A 46 10.89 -3.70 15.29
CA SER A 46 11.16 -2.56 16.18
C SER A 46 9.88 -1.82 16.61
N LEU A 47 8.69 -2.27 16.19
CA LEU A 47 7.42 -1.63 16.56
C LEU A 47 6.90 -2.19 17.89
N HIS A 48 7.12 -1.46 18.97
CA HIS A 48 6.73 -1.88 20.32
C HIS A 48 5.49 -1.14 20.83
N SER A 49 5.26 0.09 20.38
CA SER A 49 4.11 0.93 20.69
C SER A 49 3.68 1.73 19.46
N MET A 50 2.39 2.07 19.36
CA MET A 50 1.92 3.03 18.36
C MET A 50 2.56 4.42 18.53
N ASP A 51 3.03 4.74 19.74
CA ASP A 51 3.79 5.96 20.00
C ASP A 51 5.17 5.97 19.32
N ASP A 52 5.74 4.81 19.02
CA ASP A 52 7.01 4.73 18.28
C ASP A 52 6.85 5.38 16.90
N ILE A 53 5.70 5.15 16.24
CA ILE A 53 5.36 5.77 14.96
C ILE A 53 5.03 7.26 15.14
N ARG A 54 4.25 7.62 16.16
CA ARG A 54 3.85 9.02 16.43
C ARG A 54 5.05 9.91 16.71
N ASN A 55 6.09 9.37 17.32
CA ASN A 55 7.29 10.10 17.74
C ASN A 55 8.39 10.16 16.67
N ILE A 56 8.20 9.53 15.50
CA ILE A 56 9.11 9.69 14.35
C ILE A 56 9.17 11.18 13.99
N GLN A 57 10.35 11.77 14.19
CA GLN A 57 10.57 13.18 13.90
C GLN A 57 10.49 13.43 12.41
N ARG A 58 9.76 14.48 12.02
CA ARG A 58 9.63 14.92 10.63
C ARG A 58 10.05 16.39 10.53
N PRO A 59 10.68 16.83 9.42
CA PRO A 59 10.97 16.04 8.22
C PRO A 59 12.08 15.01 8.43
N THR A 60 11.95 13.83 7.82
CA THR A 60 12.99 12.79 7.83
C THR A 60 13.04 12.11 6.48
N ASP A 61 14.25 11.76 6.04
CA ASP A 61 14.44 10.81 4.96
C ASP A 61 14.19 9.39 5.47
N VAL A 62 14.04 8.43 4.55
CA VAL A 62 13.90 7.02 4.89
C VAL A 62 15.28 6.44 5.23
N PRO A 63 15.50 5.92 6.46
CA PRO A 63 16.77 5.31 6.84
C PRO A 63 16.97 3.97 6.13
N ASP A 64 18.21 3.50 6.09
CA ASP A 64 18.56 2.18 5.51
C ASP A 64 18.05 1.00 6.36
N TYR A 65 17.74 1.22 7.65
CA TYR A 65 17.27 0.19 8.59
C TYR A 65 16.38 0.80 9.69
N GLY A 66 15.69 -0.08 10.42
CA GLY A 66 14.87 0.26 11.59
C GLY A 66 13.42 0.60 11.26
N LEU A 67 12.69 1.10 12.26
CA LEU A 67 11.23 1.21 12.22
C LEU A 67 10.67 1.88 10.94
N LEU A 68 11.18 3.05 10.56
CA LEU A 68 10.67 3.75 9.38
C LEU A 68 10.98 3.00 8.07
N ASN A 69 12.14 2.34 7.99
CA ASN A 69 12.48 1.49 6.85
C ASN A 69 11.48 0.33 6.75
N ASP A 70 11.26 -0.38 7.86
CA ASP A 70 10.41 -1.57 7.86
C ASP A 70 8.93 -1.28 7.57
N LEU A 71 8.39 -0.18 8.10
CA LEU A 71 7.03 0.25 7.80
C LEU A 71 6.82 0.53 6.31
N LEU A 72 7.88 0.87 5.57
CA LEU A 72 7.81 1.17 4.13
C LEU A 72 8.20 -0.02 3.23
N TRP A 73 9.00 -0.97 3.72
CA TRP A 73 9.66 -1.99 2.88
C TRP A 73 9.43 -3.45 3.27
N SER A 74 8.86 -3.73 4.44
CA SER A 74 8.57 -5.12 4.84
C SER A 74 7.40 -5.72 4.06
N ASP A 75 7.43 -7.05 3.87
CA ASP A 75 6.40 -7.80 3.16
C ASP A 75 5.85 -9.00 3.96
N PRO A 76 4.54 -9.30 3.88
CA PRO A 76 4.01 -10.55 4.39
C PRO A 76 4.48 -11.74 3.51
N ALA A 77 4.84 -12.86 4.14
CA ALA A 77 5.24 -14.09 3.44
C ALA A 77 4.71 -15.34 4.14
N ASP A 78 4.54 -16.44 3.40
CA ASP A 78 4.13 -17.73 3.97
C ASP A 78 5.31 -18.46 4.62
N ILE A 79 5.78 -17.91 5.73
CA ILE A 79 6.85 -18.46 6.56
C ILE A 79 6.28 -18.93 7.90
N ASP A 80 6.85 -20.02 8.43
CA ASP A 80 6.48 -20.57 9.74
C ASP A 80 7.14 -19.81 10.91
N GLY A 81 8.22 -19.09 10.63
CA GLY A 81 9.02 -18.33 11.59
C GLY A 81 8.46 -16.93 11.94
N ASP A 82 9.24 -16.17 12.71
CA ASP A 82 8.90 -14.78 13.08
C ASP A 82 9.23 -13.81 11.94
N TRP A 83 10.53 -13.51 11.77
CA TRP A 83 11.05 -12.56 10.78
C TRP A 83 12.20 -13.21 10.01
N GLU A 84 12.23 -12.99 8.70
CA GLU A 84 13.35 -13.39 7.83
C GLU A 84 13.79 -12.21 6.98
N ASP A 85 15.02 -12.24 6.45
CA ASP A 85 15.51 -11.18 5.58
C ASP A 85 14.70 -11.14 4.28
N ASN A 86 14.32 -9.94 3.83
CA ASN A 86 13.55 -9.80 2.60
C ASN A 86 14.46 -10.00 1.36
N GLU A 87 14.08 -10.88 0.45
CA GLU A 87 14.79 -11.12 -0.82
C GLU A 87 14.89 -9.88 -1.71
N ARG A 88 14.08 -8.84 -1.45
CA ARG A 88 14.21 -7.51 -2.06
C ARG A 88 15.50 -6.77 -1.67
N GLY A 89 16.23 -7.28 -0.68
CA GLY A 89 17.49 -6.70 -0.18
C GLY A 89 17.30 -5.51 0.76
N VAL A 90 16.09 -5.30 1.29
CA VAL A 90 15.75 -4.23 2.24
C VAL A 90 14.66 -4.71 3.19
N SER A 91 14.81 -4.40 4.48
CA SER A 91 13.90 -4.83 5.56
C SER A 91 13.71 -6.37 5.62
N TYR A 92 12.57 -6.80 6.15
CA TYR A 92 12.25 -8.17 6.52
C TYR A 92 10.94 -8.64 5.87
N VAL A 93 10.77 -9.94 5.80
CA VAL A 93 9.47 -10.58 5.61
C VAL A 93 8.91 -11.07 6.95
N PHE A 94 7.59 -11.13 7.07
CA PHE A 94 6.90 -11.55 8.30
C PHE A 94 5.73 -12.51 8.02
N GLY A 95 5.58 -13.50 8.91
CA GLY A 95 4.56 -14.53 8.81
C GLY A 95 3.21 -14.15 9.42
N LYS A 96 2.24 -15.06 9.26
CA LYS A 96 0.87 -14.94 9.82
C LYS A 96 0.87 -14.77 11.35
N LYS A 97 1.82 -15.41 12.03
CA LYS A 97 1.99 -15.33 13.48
C LYS A 97 2.21 -13.88 13.94
N ILE A 98 3.14 -13.16 13.30
CA ILE A 98 3.46 -11.77 13.63
C ILE A 98 2.25 -10.85 13.43
N ILE A 99 1.48 -11.06 12.36
CA ILE A 99 0.25 -10.28 12.10
C ILE A 99 -0.75 -10.48 13.24
N ASN A 100 -1.00 -11.73 13.63
CA ASN A 100 -1.94 -12.05 14.70
C ASN A 100 -1.49 -11.50 16.05
N GLU A 101 -0.21 -11.60 16.38
CA GLU A 101 0.36 -11.04 17.61
C GLU A 101 0.26 -9.51 17.64
N PHE A 102 0.56 -8.86 16.52
CA PHE A 102 0.40 -7.41 16.37
C PHE A 102 -1.05 -6.98 16.58
N GLN A 103 -1.99 -7.64 15.91
CA GLN A 103 -3.42 -7.35 16.02
C GLN A 103 -3.94 -7.56 17.44
N ALA A 104 -3.58 -8.68 18.08
CA ALA A 104 -3.97 -8.98 19.46
C ALA A 104 -3.39 -7.94 20.44
N LYS A 105 -2.14 -7.53 20.24
CA LYS A 105 -1.45 -6.56 21.11
C LYS A 105 -2.09 -5.17 21.05
N PHE A 106 -2.55 -4.75 19.88
CA PHE A 106 -3.07 -3.40 19.65
C PHE A 106 -4.60 -3.34 19.48
N ASP A 107 -5.30 -4.45 19.72
CA ASP A 107 -6.76 -4.60 19.57
C ASP A 107 -7.27 -4.18 18.16
N LEU A 108 -6.62 -4.70 17.13
CA LEU A 108 -6.91 -4.42 15.72
C LEU A 108 -7.53 -5.63 15.01
N ASP A 109 -8.32 -5.35 13.99
CA ASP A 109 -9.03 -6.38 13.21
C ASP A 109 -8.36 -6.64 11.84
N LEU A 110 -7.67 -5.62 11.28
CA LEU A 110 -7.11 -5.70 9.93
C LEU A 110 -5.82 -4.88 9.80
N VAL A 111 -4.84 -5.43 9.10
CA VAL A 111 -3.71 -4.67 8.52
C VAL A 111 -4.01 -4.42 7.06
N CYS A 112 -4.03 -3.16 6.63
CA CYS A 112 -4.23 -2.75 5.25
C CYS A 112 -2.94 -2.16 4.69
N ARG A 113 -2.42 -2.73 3.60
CA ARG A 113 -1.13 -2.30 3.04
C ARG A 113 -1.10 -2.30 1.52
N ALA A 114 0.02 -1.86 0.92
CA ALA A 114 0.20 -1.78 -0.53
C ALA A 114 1.45 -2.53 -1.02
N HIS A 115 2.45 -1.80 -1.56
CA HIS A 115 3.82 -2.23 -1.95
C HIS A 115 3.99 -3.37 -2.98
N MET A 116 3.18 -4.43 -2.94
CA MET A 116 3.24 -5.58 -3.84
C MET A 116 2.15 -5.50 -4.89
N VAL A 117 2.52 -5.77 -6.15
CA VAL A 117 1.54 -6.01 -7.21
C VAL A 117 0.81 -7.32 -6.95
N VAL A 118 -0.50 -7.31 -7.10
CA VAL A 118 -1.39 -8.47 -6.93
C VAL A 118 -2.38 -8.50 -8.08
N GLU A 119 -2.74 -9.69 -8.55
CA GLU A 119 -3.45 -9.91 -9.82
C GLU A 119 -4.78 -9.13 -9.88
N ASP A 120 -5.63 -9.27 -8.86
CA ASP A 120 -6.94 -8.64 -8.81
C ASP A 120 -6.92 -7.21 -8.24
N GLY A 121 -5.73 -6.63 -8.02
CA GLY A 121 -5.55 -5.33 -7.37
C GLY A 121 -5.76 -5.35 -5.85
N TYR A 122 -6.25 -6.45 -5.28
CA TYR A 122 -6.20 -6.71 -3.85
C TYR A 122 -5.96 -8.19 -3.54
N GLU A 123 -5.38 -8.51 -2.39
CA GLU A 123 -5.16 -9.88 -1.94
C GLU A 123 -5.24 -9.96 -0.41
N PHE A 124 -5.96 -10.95 0.11
CA PHE A 124 -6.00 -11.23 1.54
C PHE A 124 -4.92 -12.23 1.93
N PHE A 125 -4.31 -12.02 3.08
CA PHE A 125 -3.33 -12.90 3.70
C PHE A 125 -3.72 -13.24 5.15
N GLY A 126 -3.22 -14.39 5.65
CA GLY A 126 -3.38 -14.78 7.06
C GLY A 126 -4.82 -14.89 7.55
N ASN A 127 -5.69 -15.61 6.82
CA ASN A 127 -7.12 -15.71 7.14
C ASN A 127 -7.84 -14.36 7.16
N ARG A 128 -7.48 -13.47 6.21
CA ARG A 128 -8.03 -12.12 6.06
C ARG A 128 -7.65 -11.14 7.19
N SER A 129 -6.59 -11.45 7.95
CA SER A 129 -6.00 -10.53 8.93
C SER A 129 -5.20 -9.40 8.29
N LEU A 130 -4.69 -9.62 7.07
CA LEU A 130 -4.00 -8.60 6.29
C LEU A 130 -4.60 -8.54 4.89
N VAL A 131 -4.70 -7.33 4.32
CA VAL A 131 -5.04 -7.10 2.93
C VAL A 131 -3.96 -6.24 2.26
N THR A 132 -3.50 -6.70 1.11
CA THR A 132 -2.72 -5.91 0.15
C THR A 132 -3.67 -5.24 -0.83
N ILE A 133 -3.52 -3.95 -1.08
CA ILE A 133 -4.25 -3.17 -2.09
C ILE A 133 -3.23 -2.52 -3.01
N PHE A 134 -3.40 -2.75 -4.31
CA PHE A 134 -2.58 -2.17 -5.35
C PHE A 134 -3.48 -1.48 -6.37
N SER A 135 -3.23 -0.19 -6.63
CA SER A 135 -4.16 0.65 -7.41
C SER A 135 -3.61 1.08 -8.78
N ALA A 136 -2.46 0.55 -9.20
CA ALA A 136 -1.91 0.79 -10.53
C ALA A 136 -2.22 -0.42 -11.46
N PRO A 137 -3.30 -0.36 -12.26
CA PRO A 137 -3.60 -1.42 -13.22
C PRO A 137 -2.58 -1.46 -14.34
N ASN A 138 -2.34 -2.65 -14.89
CA ASN A 138 -1.31 -2.90 -15.90
C ASN A 138 0.05 -2.32 -15.49
N TYR A 139 0.52 -2.74 -14.31
CA TYR A 139 1.71 -2.15 -13.71
C TYR A 139 2.90 -2.26 -14.68
N CYS A 140 3.64 -1.15 -14.83
CA CYS A 140 4.75 -1.02 -15.77
C CYS A 140 4.46 -1.36 -17.25
N GLY A 141 3.21 -1.64 -17.65
CA GLY A 141 2.91 -2.17 -18.98
C GLY A 141 3.28 -3.64 -19.17
N GLU A 142 3.65 -4.34 -18.10
CA GLU A 142 4.19 -5.70 -18.12
C GLU A 142 3.27 -6.71 -17.41
N PHE A 143 2.43 -6.23 -16.49
CA PHE A 143 1.49 -7.05 -15.74
C PHE A 143 0.10 -6.87 -16.30
N ASP A 144 -0.75 -7.89 -16.27
CA ASP A 144 -2.17 -7.76 -16.64
C ASP A 144 -3.07 -7.46 -15.42
N ASN A 145 -2.46 -7.06 -14.30
CA ASN A 145 -3.14 -6.88 -13.03
C ASN A 145 -4.20 -5.77 -13.07
N PHE A 146 -5.24 -5.93 -12.25
CA PHE A 146 -6.20 -4.88 -11.97
C PHE A 146 -5.63 -3.94 -10.90
N GLY A 147 -6.22 -2.75 -10.79
CA GLY A 147 -6.13 -1.92 -9.61
C GLY A 147 -7.35 -2.15 -8.72
N ALA A 148 -7.22 -1.93 -7.42
CA ALA A 148 -8.36 -1.91 -6.51
C ALA A 148 -8.37 -0.66 -5.62
N ILE A 149 -9.57 -0.32 -5.13
CA ILE A 149 -9.82 0.63 -4.06
C ILE A 149 -10.66 -0.11 -3.01
N MET A 150 -10.24 -0.05 -1.75
CA MET A 150 -11.04 -0.57 -0.63
C MET A 150 -11.85 0.54 0.01
N SER A 151 -13.17 0.34 0.06
CA SER A 151 -14.11 1.20 0.77
C SER A 151 -14.44 0.58 2.12
N VAL A 152 -14.33 1.36 3.19
CA VAL A 152 -14.67 0.95 4.55
C VAL A 152 -15.85 1.80 5.01
N ASN A 153 -16.97 1.16 5.36
CA ASN A 153 -18.15 1.87 5.83
C ASN A 153 -18.14 2.06 7.37
N GLU A 154 -19.19 2.67 7.92
CA GLU A 154 -19.31 2.97 9.36
C GLU A 154 -19.34 1.69 10.23
N GLU A 155 -19.84 0.58 9.71
CA GLU A 155 -19.83 -0.74 10.37
C GLU A 155 -18.52 -1.52 10.13
N LEU A 156 -17.48 -0.89 9.57
CA LEU A 156 -16.18 -1.48 9.21
C LEU A 156 -16.25 -2.61 8.17
N LEU A 157 -17.35 -2.68 7.43
CA LEU A 157 -17.45 -3.58 6.28
C LEU A 157 -16.54 -3.07 5.16
N CYS A 158 -15.63 -3.94 4.72
CA CYS A 158 -14.71 -3.66 3.62
C CYS A 158 -15.29 -4.18 2.29
N SER A 159 -15.43 -3.31 1.31
CA SER A 159 -15.78 -3.64 -0.08
C SER A 159 -14.69 -3.17 -1.04
N PHE A 160 -14.61 -3.78 -2.23
CA PHE A 160 -13.55 -3.51 -3.19
C PHE A 160 -14.12 -3.08 -4.54
N GLU A 161 -13.66 -1.94 -5.03
CA GLU A 161 -13.93 -1.45 -6.38
C GLU A 161 -12.71 -1.72 -7.27
N LEU A 162 -12.95 -2.36 -8.42
CA LEU A 162 -11.87 -2.79 -9.33
C LEU A 162 -11.73 -1.84 -10.52
N LEU A 163 -10.47 -1.47 -10.79
CA LEU A 163 -9.98 -0.66 -11.89
C LEU A 163 -9.30 -1.58 -12.90
N THR A 164 -9.95 -1.85 -14.02
CA THR A 164 -9.39 -2.67 -15.08
C THR A 164 -8.41 -1.87 -15.95
N PRO A 165 -7.33 -2.49 -16.49
CA PRO A 165 -6.50 -1.86 -17.51
C PRO A 165 -7.31 -1.28 -18.66
N ALA A 166 -6.89 -0.15 -19.22
CA ALA A 166 -7.65 0.57 -20.26
C ALA A 166 -7.93 -0.29 -21.51
N ASP A 167 -7.00 -1.18 -21.87
CA ASP A 167 -7.13 -2.06 -23.02
C ASP A 167 -7.88 -3.36 -22.75
N HIS A 168 -8.19 -3.65 -21.48
CA HIS A 168 -8.88 -4.87 -21.05
C HIS A 168 -10.30 -4.93 -21.64
N PRO A 169 -10.81 -6.12 -22.07
CA PRO A 169 -12.15 -6.26 -22.65
C PRO A 169 -13.27 -5.65 -21.79
N LEU A 170 -13.21 -5.87 -20.46
CA LEU A 170 -14.19 -5.31 -19.52
C LEU A 170 -14.19 -3.77 -19.49
N ALA A 171 -13.03 -3.12 -19.65
CA ALA A 171 -12.96 -1.66 -19.71
C ALA A 171 -13.68 -1.13 -20.96
N LYS A 172 -13.47 -1.81 -22.10
CA LYS A 172 -14.12 -1.49 -23.38
C LYS A 172 -15.64 -1.70 -23.33
N GLU A 173 -16.12 -2.69 -22.59
CA GLU A 173 -17.56 -2.92 -22.39
C GLU A 173 -18.21 -1.85 -21.49
N ARG A 174 -17.57 -1.49 -20.37
CA ARG A 174 -18.05 -0.40 -19.49
C ARG A 174 -18.14 0.94 -20.23
N LEU A 175 -17.15 1.26 -21.07
CA LEU A 175 -17.17 2.46 -21.91
C LEU A 175 -18.31 2.47 -22.94
N LYS A 176 -18.78 1.31 -23.40
CA LYS A 176 -19.93 1.20 -24.31
C LYS A 176 -21.25 1.42 -23.57
N GLN A 177 -21.36 0.95 -22.33
CA GLN A 177 -22.58 1.10 -21.50
C GLN A 177 -22.78 2.52 -20.97
N ASN A 178 -21.70 3.27 -20.73
CA ASN A 178 -21.74 4.65 -20.23
C ASN A 178 -21.87 5.72 -21.31
N LYS A 179 -22.00 5.35 -22.60
CA LYS A 179 -22.29 6.35 -23.64
C LYS A 179 -23.75 6.82 -23.50
N PRO A 180 -24.00 8.14 -23.37
CA PRO A 180 -25.36 8.65 -23.39
C PRO A 180 -26.01 8.24 -24.70
N ASN A 181 -27.24 7.73 -24.60
CA ASN A 181 -28.01 7.25 -25.74
C ASN A 181 -28.40 8.47 -26.60
N ASN A 182 -27.51 8.88 -27.51
CA ASN A 182 -27.73 9.97 -28.48
C ASN A 182 -28.70 9.56 -29.60
N ASN A 183 -29.71 8.75 -29.27
CA ASN A 183 -30.83 8.45 -30.15
C ASN A 183 -32.13 8.80 -29.43
N LYS A 184 -32.66 9.98 -29.76
CA LYS A 184 -34.10 10.28 -29.85
C LYS A 184 -34.31 11.69 -30.43
N PRO A 185 -35.36 11.90 -31.23
CA PRO A 185 -35.88 11.11 -32.34
C PRO A 185 -35.38 11.59 -33.71
#